data_AF-A0A3A9FXP7-F1
#
_entry.id   AF-A0A3A9FXP7-F1
#
_cell.length_a   1.000
_cell.length_b   1.000
_cell.length_c   1.000
_cell.angle_alpha   90.00
_cell.angle_beta   90.00
_cell.angle_gamma   90.00
#
_symmetry.space_group_name_H-M   'P 1'
#
loop_
_entity.id
_entity.type
_entity.pdbx_description
1 polymer ?
#
loop_
_entity_poly.entity_id
_entity_poly.type
_entity_poly.pdbx_seq_one_letter_code
_entity_poly.pdbx_strand_id
1 'polypeptide(L)'
;MQKEIYMGRKLTEARANMGKIIFRTMLRVLLAAVILLAGIRGNPPNGKPASFMAGLLAALMILAAAVWVFFPLIHCKDHVVFYENGILMGRKIWLLEELGEISFMDSTSNRSFFARTYMCTDIKNFNITYIKDAKKNFNRAYLNTISKYQV
;
A
#
# COMPACT_ATOMS: atom_id res chain seq x y z
N MET A 1 -7.54 3.86 24.24
CA MET A 1 -8.43 3.21 25.23
C MET A 1 -9.88 3.71 25.12
N GLN A 2 -10.17 5.01 25.28
CA GLN A 2 -11.56 5.51 25.17
C GLN A 2 -12.20 5.25 23.79
N LYS A 3 -11.48 5.52 22.68
CA LYS A 3 -12.00 5.26 21.31
C LYS A 3 -12.26 3.78 20.97
N GLU A 4 -11.62 2.83 21.65
CA GLU A 4 -11.86 1.40 21.40
C GLU A 4 -13.23 0.96 21.92
N ILE A 5 -13.70 1.58 23.01
CA ILE A 5 -15.01 1.30 23.61
C ILE A 5 -16.13 1.77 22.67
N TYR A 6 -15.93 2.88 21.95
CA TYR A 6 -16.93 3.43 21.03
C TYR A 6 -17.00 2.72 19.68
N MET A 7 -16.05 1.86 19.32
CA MET A 7 -16.02 1.23 17.99
C MET A 7 -17.13 0.19 17.79
N GLY A 8 -17.67 -0.38 18.87
CA GLY A 8 -18.66 -1.45 18.80
C GLY A 8 -18.05 -2.77 18.33
N ARG A 9 -18.88 -3.67 17.79
CA ARG A 9 -18.45 -5.00 17.37
C ARG A 9 -17.62 -4.95 16.07
N LYS A 10 -16.62 -5.84 15.96
CA LYS A 10 -15.91 -6.09 14.71
C LYS A 10 -16.85 -6.74 13.68
N LEU A 11 -16.97 -6.11 12.52
CA LEU A 11 -17.82 -6.56 11.40
C LEU A 11 -17.05 -7.42 10.41
N THR A 12 -15.92 -6.93 9.90
CA THR A 12 -15.07 -7.65 8.95
C THR A 12 -13.63 -7.13 8.97
N GLU A 13 -12.72 -7.83 8.30
CA GLU A 13 -11.33 -7.43 8.13
C GLU A 13 -10.87 -7.59 6.68
N ALA A 14 -10.06 -6.64 6.23
CA ALA A 14 -9.36 -6.69 4.95
C ALA A 14 -7.85 -6.70 5.23
N ARG A 15 -7.16 -7.75 4.77
CA ARG A 15 -5.72 -7.93 5.01
C ARG A 15 -4.90 -7.55 3.78
N ALA A 16 -3.59 -7.44 3.96
CA ALA A 16 -2.64 -7.26 2.89
C ALA A 16 -2.85 -8.26 1.74
N ASN A 17 -2.83 -7.76 0.51
CA ASN A 17 -2.86 -8.53 -0.71
C ASN A 17 -1.46 -9.03 -1.03
N MET A 18 -1.08 -10.13 -0.37
CA MET A 18 0.24 -10.74 -0.51
C MET A 18 0.58 -11.06 -1.97
N GLY A 19 -0.39 -11.55 -2.75
CA GLY A 19 -0.19 -11.81 -4.18
C GLY A 19 0.22 -10.55 -4.96
N LYS A 20 -0.47 -9.43 -4.74
CA LYS A 20 -0.14 -8.15 -5.38
C LYS A 20 1.20 -7.58 -4.92
N ILE A 21 1.52 -7.73 -3.63
CA ILE A 21 2.82 -7.30 -3.07
C ILE A 21 3.97 -8.09 -3.68
N ILE A 22 3.86 -9.42 -3.70
CA ILE A 22 4.87 -10.31 -4.27
C ILE A 22 5.05 -10.02 -5.75
N PHE A 23 3.96 -9.95 -6.52
CA PHE A 23 4.00 -9.66 -7.95
C PHE A 23 4.72 -8.34 -8.26
N ARG A 24 4.38 -7.26 -7.54
CA ARG A 24 5.04 -5.96 -7.73
C ARG A 24 6.49 -5.96 -7.29
N THR A 25 6.84 -6.70 -6.26
CA THR A 25 8.23 -6.85 -5.80
C THR A 25 9.06 -7.59 -6.85
N MET A 26 8.57 -8.74 -7.35
CA MET A 26 9.23 -9.50 -8.42
C MET A 26 9.41 -8.67 -9.68
N LEU A 27 8.40 -7.89 -10.08
CA LEU A 27 8.50 -7.01 -11.25
C LEU A 27 9.59 -5.94 -11.07
N ARG A 28 9.73 -5.38 -9.87
CA ARG A 28 10.79 -4.40 -9.56
C ARG A 28 12.18 -5.05 -9.53
N VAL A 29 12.30 -6.25 -8.97
CA VAL A 29 13.55 -7.04 -8.99
C VAL A 29 13.98 -7.31 -10.43
N LEU A 30 13.05 -7.75 -11.28
CA LEU A 30 13.32 -8.04 -12.69
C LEU A 30 13.78 -6.78 -13.44
N LEU A 31 13.12 -5.64 -13.21
CA LEU A 31 13.55 -4.36 -13.81
C LEU A 31 14.95 -3.94 -13.34
N ALA A 32 15.21 -4.04 -12.03
CA ALA A 32 16.53 -3.73 -11.47
C ALA A 32 17.62 -4.65 -12.04
N ALA A 33 17.34 -5.94 -12.20
CA ALA A 33 18.26 -6.89 -12.82
C ALA A 33 18.57 -6.52 -14.28
N VAL A 34 17.56 -6.14 -15.07
CA VAL A 34 17.75 -5.68 -16.46
C VAL A 34 18.64 -4.42 -16.50
N ILE A 35 18.39 -3.43 -15.64
CA ILE A 35 19.19 -2.21 -15.57
C ILE A 35 20.64 -2.51 -15.17
N LEU A 36 20.85 -3.39 -14.18
CA LEU A 36 22.18 -3.80 -13.76
C LEU A 36 22.94 -4.51 -14.89
N LEU A 37 22.30 -5.45 -15.59
CA LEU A 37 22.91 -6.15 -16.74
C LEU A 37 23.25 -5.19 -17.88
N ALA A 38 22.37 -4.23 -18.19
CA ALA A 38 22.63 -3.19 -19.19
C ALA A 38 23.80 -2.29 -18.78
N GLY A 39 23.87 -1.90 -17.50
CA GLY A 39 24.96 -1.10 -16.93
C GLY A 39 26.30 -1.83 -17.00
N ILE A 40 26.35 -3.10 -16.59
CA ILE A 40 27.57 -3.94 -16.66
C ILE A 40 28.05 -4.11 -18.10
N ARG A 41 27.11 -4.29 -19.05
CA ARG A 41 27.47 -4.42 -20.47
C ARG A 41 28.01 -3.10 -21.05
N GLY A 42 27.43 -1.96 -20.68
CA GLY A 42 27.83 -0.64 -21.17
C GLY A 42 29.10 -0.10 -20.51
N ASN A 43 29.35 -0.47 -19.25
CA ASN A 43 30.52 -0.08 -18.48
C ASN A 43 30.98 -1.24 -17.58
N PRO A 44 31.77 -2.19 -18.11
CA PRO A 44 32.22 -3.35 -17.34
C PRO A 44 33.01 -2.90 -16.11
N PRO A 45 32.75 -3.49 -14.93
CA PRO A 45 33.38 -3.09 -13.67
C PRO A 45 34.85 -3.53 -13.63
N ASN A 46 35.69 -2.84 -14.38
CA ASN A 46 37.13 -3.07 -14.42
C ASN A 46 37.83 -2.08 -13.47
N GLY A 47 38.16 -2.55 -12.28
CA GLY A 47 39.05 -1.84 -11.36
C GLY A 47 38.38 -1.20 -10.13
N LYS A 48 39.22 -0.53 -9.33
CA LYS A 48 38.80 0.19 -8.12
C LYS A 48 37.99 1.45 -8.49
N PRO A 49 37.09 1.92 -7.62
CA PRO A 49 36.37 3.17 -7.85
C PRO A 49 37.36 4.31 -8.12
N ALA A 50 37.05 5.16 -9.10
CA ALA A 50 37.92 6.27 -9.52
C ALA A 50 38.24 7.25 -8.37
N SER A 51 37.38 7.33 -7.35
CA SER A 51 37.59 8.07 -6.11
C SER A 51 36.69 7.55 -4.99
N PHE A 52 36.97 7.96 -3.74
CA PHE A 52 36.09 7.69 -2.60
C PHE A 52 34.67 8.22 -2.83
N MET A 53 34.53 9.45 -3.35
CA MET A 53 33.22 10.05 -3.64
C MET A 53 32.45 9.25 -4.70
N ALA A 54 33.12 8.73 -5.73
CA ALA A 54 32.49 7.89 -6.74
C ALA A 54 31.98 6.57 -6.13
N GLY A 55 32.76 5.96 -5.23
CA GLY A 55 32.35 4.77 -4.48
C GLY A 55 31.14 5.05 -3.57
N LEU A 56 31.15 6.17 -2.84
CA LEU A 56 30.04 6.58 -1.98
C LEU A 56 28.75 6.82 -2.78
N LEU A 57 28.83 7.52 -3.91
CA LEU A 57 27.67 7.78 -4.76
C LEU A 57 27.08 6.48 -5.31
N ALA A 58 27.93 5.54 -5.75
CA ALA A 58 27.49 4.22 -6.20
C ALA A 58 26.78 3.44 -5.07
N ALA A 59 27.31 3.48 -3.85
CA ALA A 59 26.67 2.85 -2.69
C ALA A 59 25.30 3.46 -2.37
N LEU A 60 25.16 4.79 -2.43
CA LEU A 60 23.87 5.48 -2.23
C LEU A 60 22.85 5.13 -3.31
N MET A 61 23.29 5.02 -4.57
CA MET A 61 22.44 4.58 -5.69
C MET A 61 21.94 3.15 -5.48
N ILE A 62 22.81 2.24 -5.06
CA ILE A 62 22.42 0.85 -4.74
C ILE A 62 21.42 0.82 -3.59
N LEU A 63 21.65 1.62 -2.54
CA LEU A 63 20.74 1.72 -1.40
C LEU A 63 19.36 2.25 -1.82
N ALA A 64 19.33 3.32 -2.62
CA ALA A 64 18.09 3.89 -3.14
C ALA A 64 17.34 2.89 -4.04
N ALA A 65 18.06 2.15 -4.88
CA ALA A 65 17.49 1.08 -5.70
C ALA A 65 16.90 -0.04 -4.83
N ALA A 66 17.59 -0.46 -3.78
CA ALA A 66 17.10 -1.46 -2.84
C ALA A 66 15.82 -0.99 -2.14
N VAL A 67 15.80 0.25 -1.63
CA VAL A 67 14.60 0.85 -1.04
C VAL A 67 13.44 0.85 -2.04
N TRP A 68 13.68 1.23 -3.28
CA TRP A 68 12.66 1.22 -4.32
C TRP A 68 12.16 -0.20 -4.63
N VAL A 69 13.05 -1.18 -4.79
CA VAL A 69 12.68 -2.58 -5.09
C VAL A 69 11.82 -3.17 -3.98
N PHE A 70 12.22 -2.99 -2.73
CA PHE A 70 11.58 -3.62 -1.58
C PHE A 70 10.45 -2.79 -0.94
N PHE A 71 10.21 -1.56 -1.41
CA PHE A 71 9.13 -0.70 -0.92
C PHE A 71 7.76 -1.41 -0.79
N PRO A 72 7.31 -2.26 -1.75
CA PRO A 72 6.02 -2.93 -1.61
C PRO A 72 5.92 -3.84 -0.37
N LEU A 73 7.04 -4.38 0.13
CA LEU A 73 7.07 -5.28 1.28
C LEU A 73 6.69 -4.60 2.59
N ILE A 74 6.81 -3.27 2.67
CA ILE A 74 6.38 -2.49 3.84
C ILE A 74 4.88 -2.71 4.10
N HIS A 75 4.10 -2.97 3.05
CA HIS A 75 2.65 -3.17 3.11
C HIS A 75 2.23 -4.60 3.49
N CYS A 76 3.15 -5.53 3.75
CA CYS A 76 2.82 -6.91 4.15
C CYS A 76 2.05 -7.00 5.48
N LYS A 77 2.17 -5.98 6.34
CA LYS A 77 1.47 -5.90 7.64
C LYS A 77 0.23 -5.00 7.59
N ASP A 78 -0.08 -4.44 6.43
CA ASP A 78 -1.24 -3.57 6.29
C ASP A 78 -2.52 -4.38 6.43
N HIS A 79 -3.45 -3.82 7.20
CA HIS A 79 -4.77 -4.37 7.38
C HIS A 79 -5.73 -3.23 7.75
N VAL A 80 -6.99 -3.44 7.41
CA VAL A 80 -8.12 -2.61 7.82
C VAL A 80 -9.11 -3.52 8.52
N VAL A 81 -9.51 -3.14 9.73
CA VAL A 81 -10.61 -3.78 10.42
C VAL A 81 -11.77 -2.82 10.46
N PHE A 82 -12.94 -3.31 10.09
CA PHE A 82 -14.17 -2.56 10.08
C PHE A 82 -14.98 -2.94 11.31
N TYR A 83 -15.34 -1.94 12.10
CA TYR A 83 -16.20 -2.03 13.27
C TYR A 83 -17.52 -1.28 13.01
N GLU A 84 -18.50 -1.42 13.88
CA GLU A 84 -19.81 -0.76 13.74
C GLU A 84 -19.71 0.76 13.58
N ASN A 85 -18.92 1.43 14.44
CA ASN A 85 -18.85 2.89 14.48
C ASN A 85 -17.53 3.45 13.97
N GLY A 86 -16.65 2.61 13.41
CA GLY A 86 -15.32 3.05 13.02
C GLY A 86 -14.49 2.00 12.28
N ILE A 87 -13.29 2.41 11.88
CA ILE A 87 -12.30 1.56 11.25
C ILE A 87 -10.98 1.64 12.00
N LEU A 88 -10.30 0.50 12.09
CA LEU A 88 -8.89 0.43 12.47
C LEU A 88 -8.09 0.32 11.17
N MET A 89 -7.23 1.30 10.90
CA MET A 89 -6.30 1.24 9.78
C MET A 89 -4.86 1.31 10.28
N GLY A 90 -4.11 0.23 10.05
CA GLY A 90 -2.77 0.06 10.61
C GLY A 90 -2.82 -0.02 12.14
N ARG A 91 -2.36 1.04 12.81
CA ARG A 91 -2.38 1.15 14.29
C ARG A 91 -3.30 2.26 14.81
N LYS A 92 -4.01 2.96 13.93
CA LYS A 92 -4.85 4.11 14.30
C LYS A 92 -6.32 3.80 14.09
N ILE A 93 -7.11 4.17 15.09
CA ILE A 93 -8.56 4.07 15.10
C ILE A 93 -9.14 5.37 14.57
N TRP A 94 -10.15 5.25 13.72
CA TRP A 94 -10.91 6.35 13.13
C TRP A 94 -12.39 6.05 13.29
N LEU A 95 -13.13 6.96 13.91
CA LEU A 95 -14.60 6.85 13.98
C LEU A 95 -15.19 7.26 12.63
N LEU A 96 -16.34 6.70 12.25
CA LEU A 96 -17.02 7.04 11.00
C LEU A 96 -17.42 8.52 10.97
N GLU A 97 -17.89 9.04 12.11
CA GLU A 97 -18.22 10.47 12.29
C GLU A 97 -17.01 11.38 12.04
N GLU A 98 -15.80 10.92 12.40
CA GLU A 98 -14.57 11.68 12.13
C GLU A 98 -14.20 11.62 10.65
N LEU A 99 -14.39 10.47 10.00
CA LEU A 99 -13.99 10.27 8.61
C LEU A 99 -14.90 11.02 7.62
N GLY A 100 -16.15 11.28 8.00
CA GLY A 100 -17.12 11.95 7.13
C GLY A 100 -17.50 11.07 5.93
N GLU A 101 -17.64 11.67 4.75
CA GLU A 101 -18.02 10.93 3.55
C GLU A 101 -16.87 10.03 3.06
N ILE A 102 -17.14 8.74 2.92
CA ILE A 102 -16.16 7.75 2.47
C ILE A 102 -16.44 7.38 1.01
N SER A 103 -15.51 7.70 0.13
CA SER A 103 -15.53 7.31 -1.27
C SER A 103 -14.27 6.52 -1.66
N PHE A 104 -14.33 5.81 -2.79
CA PHE A 104 -13.20 5.00 -3.28
C PHE A 104 -12.77 5.51 -4.64
N MET A 105 -11.51 5.93 -4.73
CA MET A 105 -10.89 6.38 -5.97
C MET A 105 -9.86 5.37 -6.44
N ASP A 106 -10.14 4.74 -7.56
CA ASP A 106 -9.16 3.95 -8.31
C ASP A 106 -8.45 4.88 -9.30
N SER A 107 -7.19 5.20 -9.00
CA SER A 107 -6.29 5.89 -9.93
C SER A 107 -5.85 4.88 -10.99
N THR A 108 -6.70 4.65 -11.98
CA THR A 108 -6.40 3.89 -13.18
C THR A 108 -5.91 4.85 -14.27
N SER A 109 -4.63 4.75 -14.65
CA SER A 109 -4.32 4.93 -16.07
C SER A 109 -4.53 3.56 -16.72
N ASN A 110 -5.29 3.52 -17.81
CA ASN A 110 -5.86 2.33 -18.49
C ASN A 110 -4.90 1.16 -18.83
N ARG A 111 -3.62 1.20 -18.44
CA ARG A 111 -2.59 0.16 -18.70
C ARG A 111 -1.62 -0.10 -17.55
N SER A 112 -1.86 0.43 -16.34
CA SER A 112 -0.84 0.42 -15.29
C SER A 112 -0.90 -0.81 -14.37
N PHE A 113 0.13 -1.66 -14.44
CA PHE A 113 0.48 -2.66 -13.41
C PHE A 113 0.64 -2.04 -11.99
N PHE A 114 0.70 -0.71 -11.91
CA PHE A 114 0.84 0.11 -10.72
C PHE A 114 -0.43 0.86 -10.32
N ALA A 115 -1.62 0.42 -10.74
CA ALA A 115 -2.91 0.97 -10.30
C ALA A 115 -2.93 1.18 -8.77
N ARG A 116 -3.36 2.37 -8.35
CA ARG A 116 -3.43 2.77 -6.95
C ARG A 116 -4.90 2.93 -6.57
N THR A 117 -5.25 2.38 -5.42
CA THR A 117 -6.59 2.48 -4.85
C THR A 117 -6.49 3.32 -3.59
N TYR A 118 -7.31 4.36 -3.50
CA TYR A 118 -7.42 5.22 -2.34
C TYR A 118 -8.83 5.16 -1.76
N MET A 119 -8.89 5.13 -0.43
CA MET A 119 -10.11 5.40 0.32
C MET A 119 -10.07 6.88 0.69
N CYS A 120 -10.91 7.66 0.02
CA CYS A 120 -11.01 9.09 0.20
C CYS A 120 -12.01 9.39 1.31
N THR A 121 -11.61 10.26 2.24
CA THR A 121 -12.40 10.68 3.39
C THR A 121 -12.23 12.19 3.56
N ASP A 122 -13.11 12.85 4.28
CA ASP A 122 -13.08 14.32 4.44
C ASP A 122 -11.80 14.80 5.13
N ILE A 123 -11.20 13.95 5.97
CA ILE A 123 -9.93 14.25 6.63
C ILE A 123 -8.73 14.01 5.69
N LYS A 124 -8.70 12.86 5.00
CA LYS A 124 -7.56 12.48 4.16
C LYS A 124 -7.84 11.29 3.23
N ASN A 125 -6.93 11.11 2.28
CA ASN A 125 -6.91 9.96 1.39
C ASN A 125 -6.00 8.86 1.93
N PHE A 126 -6.58 7.70 2.25
CA PHE A 126 -5.84 6.53 2.70
C PHE A 126 -5.46 5.66 1.52
N ASN A 127 -4.17 5.37 1.37
CA ASN A 127 -3.70 4.44 0.35
C ASN A 127 -4.00 2.99 0.78
N ILE A 128 -4.96 2.36 0.08
CA ILE A 128 -5.39 0.98 0.33
C ILE A 128 -4.99 0.04 -0.83
N THR A 129 -4.04 0.47 -1.67
CA THR A 129 -3.62 -0.25 -2.89
C THR A 129 -3.24 -1.71 -2.66
N TYR A 130 -2.64 -1.99 -1.50
CA TYR A 130 -2.14 -3.31 -1.11
C TYR A 130 -3.08 -4.03 -0.15
N ILE A 131 -4.30 -3.55 0.07
CA ILE A 131 -5.28 -4.20 0.94
C ILE A 131 -6.27 -4.96 0.06
N LYS A 132 -6.40 -6.27 0.30
CA LYS A 132 -7.23 -7.16 -0.50
C LYS A 132 -8.71 -6.89 -0.19
N ASP A 133 -9.51 -6.71 -1.23
CA ASP A 133 -10.97 -6.59 -1.15
C ASP A 133 -11.45 -5.49 -0.17
N ALA A 134 -10.68 -4.42 0.03
CA ALA A 134 -11.00 -3.34 0.97
C ALA A 134 -12.37 -2.71 0.70
N LYS A 135 -12.64 -2.31 -0.55
CA LYS A 135 -13.93 -1.75 -0.99
C LYS A 135 -15.09 -2.73 -0.81
N LYS A 136 -14.88 -4.02 -1.15
CA LYS A 136 -15.89 -5.07 -0.98
C LYS A 136 -16.23 -5.30 0.49
N ASN A 137 -15.23 -5.32 1.35
CA ASN A 137 -15.41 -5.46 2.80
C ASN A 137 -16.09 -4.24 3.42
N PHE A 138 -15.73 -3.03 2.98
CA PHE A 138 -16.42 -1.79 3.39
C PHE A 138 -17.91 -1.85 3.02
N ASN A 139 -18.23 -2.19 1.76
CA ASN A 139 -19.61 -2.29 1.31
C ASN A 139 -20.39 -3.35 2.11
N ARG A 140 -19.75 -4.48 2.43
CA ARG A 140 -20.35 -5.53 3.26
C ARG A 140 -20.60 -5.06 4.70
N ALA A 141 -19.70 -4.24 5.26
CA ALA A 141 -19.76 -3.76 6.63
C ALA A 141 -20.80 -2.65 6.83
N TYR A 142 -20.94 -1.73 5.88
CA TYR A 142 -21.75 -0.51 6.05
C TYR A 142 -22.88 -0.36 5.04
N LEU A 143 -22.69 -0.72 3.77
CA LEU A 143 -23.72 -0.51 2.75
C LEU A 143 -24.79 -1.63 2.74
N ASN A 144 -24.39 -2.88 2.99
CA ASN A 144 -25.34 -4.00 3.13
C ASN A 144 -26.10 -3.98 4.48
N THR A 145 -25.58 -3.28 5.48
CA THR A 145 -26.22 -3.08 6.79
C THR A 145 -27.21 -1.93 6.76
N ILE A 146 -26.92 -0.82 6.05
CA ILE A 146 -27.87 0.29 5.88
C ILE A 146 -29.12 -0.16 5.08
N SER A 147 -28.96 -1.04 4.08
CA SER A 147 -30.11 -1.60 3.33
C SER A 147 -31.03 -2.50 4.16
N LYS A 148 -30.59 -3.04 5.31
CA LYS A 148 -31.40 -3.92 6.16
C LYS A 148 -32.31 -3.16 7.14
N TYR A 149 -32.13 -1.85 7.28
CA TYR A 149 -32.94 -1.01 8.18
C TYR A 149 -33.81 0.01 7.42
N GLN A 150 -34.03 -0.20 6.11
CA GLN A 150 -34.93 0.60 5.28
C GLN A 150 -36.13 -0.20 4.72
N VAL A 151 -36.64 -1.18 5.48
CA VAL A 151 -37.95 -1.83 5.18
C VAL A 151 -38.82 -1.76 6.41
#